data_AF-A0A1H7A4F7-F1
#
_entry.id   AF-A0A1H7A4F7-F1
#
_cell.length_a   1.000
_cell.length_b   1.000
_cell.length_c   1.000
_cell.angle_alpha   90.00
_cell.angle_beta   90.00
_cell.angle_gamma   90.00
#
_symmetry.space_group_name_H-M   'P 1'
#
loop_
_entity.id
_entity.type
_entity.pdbx_description
1 polymer ?
#
loop_
_entity_poly.entity_id
_entity_poly.type
_entity_poly.pdbx_seq_one_letter_code
_entity_poly.pdbx_strand_id
1 'polypeptide(L)'
;MDVTSQKNYILRSLFYPEKVSVDKLYATRQNRKWLYERGIKISAKPLGRPSAKAVENHISPGERNPIEGLFGRAKTAYGMDRIRTMLARTSESRMASIILVLKSVCWIFSQLKIVVTQKKDGLLFRTLVHKWPTFFLGFNKVTQQE
;
A
#
# COMPACT_ATOMS: atom_id res chain seq x y z
N MET A 1 -18.36 9.38 -15.34
CA MET A 1 -18.79 9.38 -16.76
C MET A 1 -20.26 9.02 -16.85
N ASP A 2 -21.14 9.94 -17.26
CA ASP A 2 -22.57 9.68 -17.42
C ASP A 2 -22.94 9.29 -18.87
N VAL A 3 -24.21 8.94 -19.10
CA VAL A 3 -24.74 8.58 -20.42
C VAL A 3 -24.63 9.75 -21.43
N THR A 4 -24.68 10.97 -20.95
CA THR A 4 -24.55 12.22 -21.70
C THR A 4 -23.12 12.41 -22.21
N SER A 5 -22.13 12.03 -21.41
CA SER A 5 -20.71 12.04 -21.79
C SER A 5 -20.41 11.03 -22.90
N GLN A 6 -21.02 9.85 -22.87
CA GLN A 6 -20.95 8.87 -23.95
C GLN A 6 -21.54 9.39 -25.26
N LYS A 7 -22.70 10.09 -25.21
CA LYS A 7 -23.30 10.71 -26.40
C LYS A 7 -22.37 11.74 -27.03
N ASN A 8 -21.74 12.58 -26.22
CA ASN A 8 -20.76 13.56 -26.69
C ASN A 8 -19.50 12.92 -27.28
N TYR A 9 -19.10 11.74 -26.79
CA TYR A 9 -17.99 10.98 -27.36
C TYR A 9 -18.30 10.49 -28.78
N ILE A 10 -19.52 10.00 -29.03
CA ILE A 10 -19.96 9.57 -30.36
C ILE A 10 -19.98 10.74 -31.33
N LEU A 11 -20.48 11.91 -30.89
CA LEU A 11 -20.50 13.11 -31.74
C LEU A 11 -19.10 13.51 -32.22
N ARG A 12 -18.05 13.17 -31.45
CA ARG A 12 -16.65 13.47 -31.80
C ARG A 12 -15.95 12.35 -32.56
N SER A 13 -16.23 11.10 -32.22
CA SER A 13 -15.45 9.94 -32.67
C SER A 13 -16.21 8.99 -33.59
N LEU A 14 -17.50 9.25 -33.85
CA LEU A 14 -18.42 8.43 -34.65
C LEU A 14 -18.55 6.96 -34.21
N PHE A 15 -17.94 6.57 -33.09
CA PHE A 15 -17.92 5.20 -32.58
C PHE A 15 -18.13 5.17 -31.06
N TYR A 16 -18.56 4.01 -30.55
CA TYR A 16 -18.61 3.73 -29.11
C TYR A 16 -17.26 3.16 -28.63
N PRO A 17 -16.79 3.53 -27.43
CA PRO A 17 -15.57 2.98 -26.86
C PRO A 17 -15.80 1.52 -26.42
N GLU A 18 -14.79 0.66 -26.57
CA GLU A 18 -14.90 -0.74 -26.13
C GLU A 18 -15.02 -0.87 -24.60
N LYS A 19 -14.31 -0.02 -23.85
CA LYS A 19 -14.25 -0.05 -22.38
C LYS A 19 -14.36 1.34 -21.79
N VAL A 20 -15.12 1.49 -20.71
CA VAL A 20 -15.26 2.76 -19.97
C VAL A 20 -15.08 2.59 -18.47
N SER A 21 -14.20 3.41 -17.91
CA SER A 21 -13.99 3.54 -16.46
C SER A 21 -14.93 4.60 -15.90
N VAL A 22 -15.72 4.24 -14.89
CA VAL A 22 -16.83 5.05 -14.40
C VAL A 22 -16.77 5.17 -12.88
N ASP A 23 -16.91 6.40 -12.36
CA ASP A 23 -17.01 6.64 -10.92
C ASP A 23 -18.28 6.02 -10.31
N LYS A 24 -18.23 5.77 -9.01
CA LYS A 24 -19.32 5.12 -8.26
C LYS A 24 -20.69 5.79 -8.46
N LEU A 25 -20.72 7.13 -8.51
CA LEU A 25 -21.94 7.91 -8.68
C LEU A 25 -22.69 7.59 -9.98
N TYR A 26 -21.95 7.27 -11.05
CA TYR A 26 -22.49 7.02 -12.38
C TYR A 26 -22.66 5.53 -12.69
N ALA A 27 -22.24 4.63 -11.79
CA ALA A 27 -22.35 3.18 -11.94
C ALA A 27 -23.73 2.63 -11.53
N THR A 28 -24.81 3.36 -11.85
CA THR A 28 -26.21 3.01 -11.53
C THR A 28 -26.72 1.81 -12.35
N ARG A 29 -27.82 1.18 -11.93
CA ARG A 29 -28.43 0.04 -12.65
C ARG A 29 -28.81 0.42 -14.09
N GLN A 30 -29.43 1.59 -14.27
CA GLN A 30 -29.86 2.09 -15.57
C GLN A 30 -28.65 2.30 -16.51
N ASN A 31 -27.57 2.93 -16.01
CA ASN A 31 -26.38 3.18 -16.82
C ASN A 31 -25.66 1.88 -17.21
N ARG A 32 -25.60 0.89 -16.31
CA ARG A 32 -25.05 -0.44 -16.63
C ARG A 32 -25.84 -1.16 -17.71
N LYS A 33 -27.18 -1.14 -17.62
CA LYS A 33 -28.04 -1.75 -18.63
C LYS A 33 -27.83 -1.09 -20.00
N TRP A 34 -27.79 0.25 -20.02
CA TRP A 34 -27.54 1.03 -21.23
C TRP A 34 -26.19 0.72 -21.90
N LEU A 35 -25.13 0.52 -21.11
CA LEU A 35 -23.81 0.13 -21.59
C LEU A 35 -23.77 -1.32 -22.07
N TYR A 36 -24.43 -2.24 -21.37
CA TYR A 36 -24.50 -3.67 -21.73
C TYR A 36 -25.23 -3.87 -23.07
N GLU A 37 -26.36 -3.20 -23.28
CA GLU A 37 -27.11 -3.22 -24.54
C GLU A 37 -26.28 -2.76 -25.74
N ARG A 38 -25.26 -1.92 -25.51
CA ARG A 38 -24.35 -1.38 -26.54
C ARG A 38 -23.03 -2.13 -26.63
N GLY A 39 -22.86 -3.21 -25.87
CA GLY A 39 -21.63 -4.01 -25.85
C GLY A 39 -20.42 -3.31 -25.21
N ILE A 40 -20.64 -2.25 -24.43
CA ILE A 40 -19.55 -1.47 -23.82
C ILE A 40 -19.17 -2.09 -22.47
N LYS A 41 -17.91 -2.49 -22.31
CA LYS A 41 -17.40 -3.08 -21.07
C LYS A 41 -17.21 -2.01 -20.00
N ILE A 42 -17.84 -2.16 -18.84
CA ILE A 42 -17.70 -1.20 -17.72
C ILE A 42 -16.59 -1.64 -16.75
N SER A 43 -15.69 -0.71 -16.43
CA SER A 43 -14.70 -0.87 -15.36
C SER A 43 -15.18 -0.16 -14.11
N ALA A 44 -16.12 -0.78 -13.39
CA ALA A 44 -16.67 -0.27 -12.14
C ALA A 44 -16.93 -1.42 -11.15
N LYS A 45 -16.85 -1.14 -9.84
CA LYS A 45 -17.11 -2.11 -8.77
C LYS A 45 -18.50 -2.74 -8.96
N PRO A 46 -18.71 -4.06 -8.80
CA PRO A 46 -20.02 -4.70 -9.01
C PRO A 46 -21.11 -4.09 -8.12
N LEU A 47 -22.36 -4.15 -8.58
CA LEU A 47 -23.49 -3.69 -7.80
C LEU A 47 -23.87 -4.75 -6.75
N GLY A 48 -24.11 -4.32 -5.51
CA GLY A 48 -24.42 -5.21 -4.40
C GLY A 48 -23.17 -5.70 -3.65
N ARG A 49 -23.31 -6.80 -2.90
CA ARG A 49 -22.20 -7.39 -2.16
C ARG A 49 -21.21 -7.98 -3.17
N PRO A 50 -19.94 -7.51 -3.22
CA PRO A 50 -18.96 -8.11 -4.10
C PRO A 50 -18.82 -9.59 -3.72
N SER A 51 -18.80 -10.46 -4.72
CA SER A 51 -18.43 -11.87 -4.50
C SER A 51 -16.98 -11.91 -4.00
N ALA A 52 -16.64 -12.91 -3.18
CA ALA A 52 -15.28 -13.06 -2.65
C ALA A 52 -14.19 -13.10 -3.75
N LYS A 53 -14.58 -13.45 -4.98
CA LYS A 53 -13.71 -13.49 -6.17
C LYS A 53 -13.56 -12.15 -6.90
N ALA A 54 -14.42 -11.15 -6.64
CA ALA A 54 -14.39 -9.86 -7.34
C ALA A 54 -13.32 -8.88 -6.80
N VAL A 55 -12.58 -9.28 -5.77
CA VAL A 55 -11.45 -8.54 -5.21
C VAL A 55 -10.21 -9.40 -5.45
N GLU A 56 -9.81 -9.48 -6.71
CA GLU A 56 -8.73 -10.36 -7.18
C GLU A 56 -7.37 -10.02 -6.55
N ASN A 57 -7.19 -8.79 -6.06
CA ASN A 57 -5.98 -8.34 -5.38
C ASN A 57 -6.23 -8.09 -3.88
N HIS A 58 -6.71 -9.11 -3.17
CA HIS A 58 -6.56 -9.11 -1.71
C HIS A 58 -5.09 -9.38 -1.38
N ILE A 59 -4.27 -8.32 -1.35
CA ILE A 59 -2.99 -8.36 -0.63
C ILE A 59 -3.33 -8.82 0.78
N SER A 60 -2.71 -9.91 1.21
CA SER A 60 -3.01 -10.48 2.52
C SER A 60 -2.78 -9.40 3.58
N PRO A 61 -3.65 -9.25 4.59
CA PRO A 61 -3.39 -8.33 5.70
C PRO A 61 -2.00 -8.56 6.33
N GLY A 62 -1.48 -9.79 6.27
CA GLY A 62 -0.14 -10.14 6.73
C GLY A 62 0.99 -9.43 5.97
N GLU A 63 0.87 -9.27 4.66
CA GLU A 63 1.89 -8.64 3.80
C GLU A 63 1.85 -7.11 3.88
N ARG A 64 0.68 -6.55 4.20
CA ARG A 64 0.46 -5.10 4.30
C ARG A 64 0.96 -4.53 5.63
N ASN A 65 0.79 -5.27 6.72
CA ASN A 65 1.14 -4.82 8.07
C ASN A 65 2.59 -4.31 8.22
N PRO A 66 3.62 -4.97 7.65
CA PRO A 66 5.01 -4.50 7.75
C PRO A 66 5.22 -3.14 7.06
N ILE A 67 4.60 -2.95 5.89
CA ILE A 67 4.69 -1.74 5.09
C ILE A 67 3.97 -0.59 5.80
N GLU A 68 2.76 -0.83 6.29
CA GLU A 68 2.01 0.17 7.07
C GLU A 68 2.71 0.53 8.38
N GLY A 69 3.34 -0.44 9.04
CA GLY A 69 4.15 -0.21 10.23
C GLY A 69 5.35 0.71 9.95
N LEU A 70 6.04 0.51 8.83
CA LEU A 70 7.16 1.37 8.41
C LEU A 70 6.68 2.79 8.10
N PHE A 71 5.58 2.95 7.36
CA PHE A 71 5.01 4.26 7.06
C PHE A 71 4.45 4.96 8.30
N GLY A 72 3.88 4.21 9.26
CA GLY A 72 3.46 4.74 10.55
C GLY A 72 4.65 5.31 11.33
N ARG A 73 5.76 4.57 11.40
CA ARG A 73 7.01 5.05 12.03
C ARG A 73 7.59 6.26 11.32
N ALA A 74 7.57 6.28 9.99
CA ALA A 74 8.05 7.43 9.22
C ALA A 74 7.31 8.72 9.58
N LYS A 75 5.97 8.63 9.71
CA LYS A 75 5.14 9.77 10.09
C LYS A 75 5.32 10.15 11.55
N THR A 76 5.13 9.21 12.48
CA THR A 76 5.14 9.50 13.93
C THR A 76 6.54 9.81 14.47
N ALA A 77 7.54 8.98 14.17
CA ALA A 77 8.88 9.11 14.76
C ALA A 77 9.78 10.07 13.98
N TYR A 78 9.70 10.06 12.64
CA TYR A 78 10.58 10.88 11.79
C TYR A 78 9.88 12.12 11.22
N GLY A 79 8.60 12.34 11.53
CA GLY A 79 7.88 13.57 11.17
C GLY A 79 7.66 13.74 9.68
N MET A 80 7.51 12.63 8.94
CA MET A 80 7.25 12.66 7.49
C MET A 80 5.96 13.43 7.13
N ASP A 81 5.00 13.49 8.04
CA ASP A 81 3.74 14.24 7.93
C ASP A 81 3.90 15.77 8.16
N ARG A 82 5.00 16.20 8.78
CA ARG A 82 5.29 17.59 9.14
C ARG A 82 6.21 18.29 8.14
N ILE A 83 6.38 17.73 6.94
CA ILE A 83 7.15 18.36 5.86
C ILE A 83 6.33 19.48 5.23
N ARG A 84 6.70 20.74 5.53
CA ARG A 84 6.03 21.96 5.04
C ARG A 84 6.78 22.68 3.92
N THR A 85 7.54 21.94 3.12
CA THR A 85 8.27 22.50 1.98
C THR A 85 7.30 22.84 0.85
N MET A 86 7.43 24.03 0.25
CA MET A 86 6.50 24.49 -0.79
C MET A 86 6.82 23.96 -2.20
N LEU A 87 8.07 23.55 -2.46
CA LEU A 87 8.51 23.06 -3.76
C LEU A 87 8.55 21.53 -3.78
N ALA A 88 8.00 20.91 -4.84
CA ALA A 88 7.95 19.45 -4.97
C ALA A 88 9.34 18.79 -4.88
N ARG A 89 10.35 19.37 -5.54
CA ARG A 89 11.71 18.83 -5.51
C ARG A 89 12.31 18.77 -4.10
N THR A 90 11.99 19.72 -3.23
CA THR A 90 12.53 19.77 -1.86
C THR A 90 11.71 18.93 -0.88
N SER A 91 10.41 18.74 -1.12
CA SER A 91 9.62 17.77 -0.36
C SER A 91 10.08 16.34 -0.65
N GLU A 92 10.30 16.02 -1.93
CA GLU A 92 10.79 14.71 -2.37
C GLU A 92 12.16 14.36 -1.77
N SER A 93 13.12 15.28 -1.79
CA SER A 93 14.45 15.03 -1.23
C SER A 93 14.40 14.82 0.30
N ARG A 94 13.53 15.55 1.01
CA ARG A 94 13.32 15.36 2.46
C ARG A 94 12.61 14.04 2.77
N MET A 95 11.65 13.63 1.95
CA MET A 95 11.01 12.31 2.08
C MET A 95 12.01 11.19 1.80
N ALA A 96 12.83 11.33 0.76
CA ALA A 96 13.84 10.35 0.38
C ALA A 96 14.89 10.13 1.48
N SER A 97 15.36 11.20 2.13
CA SER A 97 16.31 11.08 3.23
C SER A 97 15.73 10.35 4.45
N ILE A 98 14.46 10.60 4.80
CA ILE A 98 13.77 9.88 5.88
C ILE A 98 13.64 8.39 5.55
N ILE A 99 13.25 8.06 4.32
CA ILE A 99 13.13 6.66 3.87
C ILE A 99 14.50 5.96 3.92
N LEU A 100 15.56 6.63 3.49
CA LEU A 100 16.93 6.11 3.53
C LEU A 100 17.34 5.74 4.96
N VAL A 101 17.10 6.65 5.92
CA VAL A 101 17.44 6.42 7.34
C VAL A 101 16.64 5.25 7.90
N LEU A 102 15.33 5.20 7.64
CA LEU A 102 14.46 4.11 8.09
C LEU A 102 14.95 2.74 7.60
N LYS A 103 15.29 2.62 6.32
CA LYS A 103 15.80 1.37 5.74
C LYS A 103 17.18 1.00 6.31
N SER A 104 18.08 1.98 6.42
CA SER A 104 19.43 1.76 6.98
C SER A 104 19.38 1.25 8.42
N VAL A 105 18.54 1.85 9.26
CA VAL A 105 18.36 1.44 10.65
C VAL A 105 17.77 0.03 10.74
N CYS A 106 16.74 -0.28 9.95
CA CYS A 106 16.17 -1.62 9.92
C CYS A 106 17.19 -2.68 9.48
N TRP A 107 18.04 -2.34 8.50
CA TRP A 107 19.09 -3.22 8.01
C TRP A 107 20.16 -3.48 9.08
N ILE A 108 20.68 -2.42 9.72
CA ILE A 108 21.69 -2.54 10.79
C ILE A 108 21.18 -3.42 11.93
N PHE A 109 19.94 -3.22 12.38
CA PHE A 109 19.35 -4.05 13.44
C PHE A 109 19.15 -5.52 13.03
N SER A 110 18.88 -5.79 11.75
CA SER A 110 18.83 -7.16 11.22
C SER A 110 20.20 -7.83 11.29
N GLN A 111 21.25 -7.13 10.84
CA GLN A 111 22.63 -7.62 10.89
C GLN A 111 23.12 -7.86 12.33
N LEU A 112 22.80 -6.96 13.25
CA LEU A 112 23.21 -7.08 14.66
C LEU A 112 22.62 -8.33 15.33
N LYS A 113 21.39 -8.73 14.98
CA LYS A 113 20.80 -9.98 15.48
C LYS A 113 21.58 -11.21 15.03
N ILE A 114 21.99 -11.26 13.76
CA ILE A 114 22.77 -12.36 13.18
C ILE A 114 24.11 -12.49 13.90
N VAL A 115 24.80 -11.37 14.13
CA VAL A 115 26.09 -11.34 14.84
C VAL A 115 25.94 -11.80 16.30
N VAL A 116 24.87 -11.37 16.99
CA VAL A 116 24.61 -11.79 18.36
C VAL A 116 24.28 -13.27 18.45
N THR A 117 23.59 -13.85 17.45
CA THR A 117 23.33 -15.31 17.42
C THR A 117 24.58 -16.14 17.19
N GLN A 118 25.55 -15.67 16.39
CA GLN A 118 26.83 -16.37 16.17
C GLN A 118 27.73 -16.38 17.42
N LYS A 119 27.57 -15.43 18.35
CA LYS A 119 28.35 -15.38 19.61
C LYS A 119 27.74 -16.23 20.73
N LYS A 120 26.59 -16.88 20.51
CA LYS A 120 25.90 -17.71 21.51
C LYS A 120 26.58 -19.06 21.79
N ASP A 121 27.55 -19.48 20.98
CA ASP A 121 28.31 -20.71 21.20
C ASP A 121 29.46 -20.55 22.23
N GLY A 122 29.62 -19.35 22.80
CA GLY A 122 30.55 -19.05 23.90
C GLY A 122 29.83 -18.69 25.20
N LEU A 123 30.16 -19.41 26.27
CA LEU A 123 29.54 -19.51 27.60
C LEU A 123 29.42 -18.20 28.45
N LEU A 124 29.46 -16.99 27.89
CA LEU A 124 29.57 -15.74 28.67
C LEU A 124 28.59 -14.63 28.25
N PHE A 125 27.29 -14.90 28.11
CA PHE A 125 26.30 -13.85 27.82
C PHE A 125 24.98 -13.95 28.59
N ARG A 126 24.98 -14.56 29.78
CA ARG A 126 23.73 -14.83 30.52
C ARG A 126 23.25 -13.69 31.44
N THR A 127 24.01 -12.61 31.62
CA THR A 127 23.67 -11.55 32.59
C THR A 127 23.32 -10.19 31.99
N LEU A 128 23.61 -9.93 30.71
CA LEU A 128 23.41 -8.59 30.10
C LEU A 128 22.18 -8.43 29.21
N VAL A 129 21.39 -9.50 29.00
CA VAL A 129 20.21 -9.47 28.10
C VAL A 129 18.89 -9.26 28.86
N HIS A 130 18.86 -9.46 30.18
CA HIS A 130 17.62 -9.40 30.97
C HIS A 130 17.08 -7.98 31.23
N LYS A 131 17.75 -6.93 30.75
CA LYS A 131 17.35 -5.52 30.87
C LYS A 131 17.10 -4.82 29.52
N TRP A 132 16.66 -5.56 28.51
CA TRP A 132 16.12 -4.97 27.28
C TRP A 132 14.59 -5.15 27.26
N PRO A 133 13.80 -4.13 27.65
CA PRO A 133 12.35 -4.23 27.57
C PRO A 133 11.89 -3.99 26.13
N THR A 134 11.17 -4.97 25.58
CA THR A 134 9.96 -4.80 24.76
C THR A 134 9.98 -3.88 23.52
N PHE A 135 11.13 -3.57 22.91
CA PHE A 135 11.17 -2.86 21.61
C PHE A 135 10.99 -3.79 20.38
N PHE A 136 10.92 -5.10 20.60
CA PHE A 136 11.11 -6.12 19.54
C PHE A 136 9.98 -7.15 19.38
N LEU A 137 8.75 -6.86 19.80
CA LEU A 137 7.60 -7.77 19.56
C LEU A 137 6.95 -7.60 18.17
N GLY A 138 7.34 -6.60 17.38
CA GLY A 138 6.74 -6.33 16.07
C GLY A 138 7.48 -6.91 14.85
N PHE A 139 8.71 -7.43 15.00
CA PHE A 139 9.55 -7.83 13.86
C PHE A 139 9.48 -9.34 13.51
N ASN A 140 8.98 -10.20 14.40
CA ASN A 140 9.03 -11.66 14.22
C ASN A 140 8.03 -12.24 13.21
N LYS A 141 7.14 -11.42 12.61
CA LYS A 141 6.16 -11.91 11.62
C LYS A 141 6.61 -11.80 10.16
N VAL A 142 7.74 -11.15 9.89
CA VAL A 142 8.19 -10.91 8.50
C VAL A 142 9.13 -12.00 7.97
N THR A 143 9.74 -12.80 8.86
CA THR A 143 10.77 -13.78 8.49
C THR A 143 10.29 -15.24 8.51
N GLN A 144 8.98 -15.51 8.53
CA GLN A 144 8.42 -16.88 8.49
C GLN A 144 7.49 -17.13 7.30
N GLN A 145 7.62 -16.36 6.21
CA GLN A 145 6.87 -16.56 4.97
C GLN A 145 7.79 -16.53 3.74
N GLU A 146 9.01 -17.06 3.88
CA GLU A 146 9.77 -17.63 2.78
C GLU A 146 9.66 -19.16 2.83
#